data_AF-A0A536V8M7-F1
#
_entry.id   AF-A0A536V8M7-F1
#
_cell.length_a   1.000
_cell.length_b   1.000
_cell.length_c   1.000
_cell.angle_alpha   90.00
_cell.angle_beta   90.00
_cell.angle_gamma   90.00
#
_symmetry.space_group_name_H-M   'P 1'
#
loop_
_entity.id
_entity.type
_entity.pdbx_description
1 polymer ?
#
loop_
_entity_poly.entity_id
_entity_poly.type
_entity_poly.pdbx_seq_one_letter_code
_entity_poly.pdbx_strand_id
1 'polypeptide(L)'
;MPMVTARPHAAPLRADSPLAEQYRRVRQTSLALAAPLTDEDCQVQSMPDASPTKWHLAHVSWFFETFVLECFEPNFKPFEPSYRVLFNSYYQGIGERHPRPQRGLITKPTLTEVKRYRASVDERIDALLLAQPDNDEMRALVVLGIQHE
;
A
#
# COMPACT_ATOMS: atom_id res chain seq x y z
N MET A 1 -13.45 -50.06 28.80
CA MET A 1 -13.86 -49.08 27.77
C MET A 1 -12.82 -47.96 27.75
N PRO A 2 -12.02 -47.77 26.70
CA PRO A 2 -11.09 -46.65 26.64
C PRO A 2 -11.80 -45.40 26.10
N MET A 3 -11.63 -44.27 26.78
CA MET A 3 -12.02 -42.94 26.30
C MET A 3 -11.14 -42.56 25.11
N VAL A 4 -11.77 -42.32 23.96
CA VAL A 4 -11.12 -41.71 22.80
C VAL A 4 -10.96 -40.23 23.10
N THR A 5 -9.72 -39.79 23.32
CA THR A 5 -9.35 -38.38 23.30
C THR A 5 -9.51 -37.85 21.88
N ALA A 6 -10.49 -36.97 21.66
CA ALA A 6 -10.66 -36.27 20.41
C ALA A 6 -9.44 -35.39 20.11
N ARG A 7 -8.87 -35.52 18.90
CA ARG A 7 -7.83 -34.63 18.39
C ARG A 7 -8.39 -33.22 18.20
N PRO A 8 -7.62 -32.15 18.46
CA PRO A 8 -8.04 -30.81 18.10
C PRO A 8 -8.22 -30.75 16.57
N HIS A 9 -9.40 -30.31 16.15
CA HIS A 9 -9.71 -30.05 14.76
C HIS A 9 -8.77 -28.93 14.28
N ALA A 10 -7.89 -29.23 13.32
CA ALA A 10 -7.11 -28.19 12.66
C ALA A 10 -8.10 -27.17 12.08
N ALA A 11 -8.02 -25.92 12.51
CA ALA A 11 -8.81 -24.85 11.92
C ALA A 11 -8.54 -24.86 10.41
N PRO A 12 -9.57 -24.79 9.55
CA PRO A 12 -9.35 -24.73 8.12
C PRO A 12 -8.43 -23.53 7.83
N LEU A 13 -7.42 -23.76 6.99
CA LEU A 13 -6.65 -22.68 6.37
C LEU A 13 -7.67 -21.71 5.79
N ARG A 14 -7.77 -20.49 6.36
CA ARG A 14 -8.74 -19.50 5.91
C ARG A 14 -8.44 -19.24 4.43
N ALA A 15 -9.41 -19.52 3.56
CA ALA A 15 -9.33 -19.15 2.16
C ALA A 15 -9.12 -17.63 2.06
N ASP A 16 -8.29 -17.20 1.13
CA ASP A 16 -8.04 -15.77 0.89
C ASP A 16 -9.37 -15.05 0.63
N SER A 17 -9.56 -13.90 1.27
CA SER A 17 -10.80 -13.14 1.08
C SER A 17 -10.86 -12.56 -0.35
N PRO A 18 -12.05 -12.48 -0.99
CA PRO A 18 -12.17 -11.85 -2.31
C PRO A 18 -11.61 -10.43 -2.39
N LEU A 19 -11.62 -9.71 -1.26
CA LEU A 19 -11.05 -8.37 -1.16
C LEU A 19 -9.51 -8.40 -1.23
N ALA A 20 -8.86 -9.36 -0.59
CA ALA A 20 -7.39 -9.53 -0.64
C ALA A 20 -6.94 -9.90 -2.06
N GLU A 21 -7.69 -10.77 -2.76
CA GLU A 21 -7.43 -11.07 -4.18
C GLU A 21 -7.58 -9.83 -5.07
N GLN A 22 -8.64 -9.05 -4.86
CA GLN A 22 -8.87 -7.81 -5.61
C GLN A 22 -7.76 -6.78 -5.34
N TYR A 23 -7.35 -6.63 -4.08
CA TYR A 23 -6.23 -5.78 -3.68
C TYR A 23 -4.97 -6.18 -4.45
N ARG A 24 -4.51 -7.43 -4.32
CA ARG A 24 -3.29 -7.91 -5.00
C ARG A 24 -3.35 -7.73 -6.52
N ARG A 25 -4.49 -7.98 -7.15
CA ARG A 25 -4.66 -7.80 -8.61
C ARG A 25 -4.45 -6.34 -9.05
N VAL A 26 -5.05 -5.38 -8.34
CA VAL A 26 -4.89 -3.95 -8.65
C VAL A 26 -3.46 -3.50 -8.37
N ARG A 27 -2.88 -3.91 -7.25
CA ARG A 27 -1.47 -3.63 -6.89
C ARG A 27 -0.48 -4.14 -7.94
N GLN A 28 -0.73 -5.33 -8.51
CA GLN A 28 0.06 -5.90 -9.61
C GLN A 28 -0.14 -5.15 -10.94
N THR A 29 -1.34 -4.65 -11.21
CA THR A 29 -1.63 -3.92 -12.46
C THR A 29 -0.78 -2.65 -12.55
N SER A 30 -0.67 -1.87 -11.47
CA SER A 30 0.21 -0.70 -11.41
C SER A 30 1.69 -1.06 -11.67
N LEU A 31 2.17 -2.19 -11.13
CA LEU A 31 3.53 -2.65 -11.39
C LEU A 31 3.72 -3.11 -12.83
N ALA A 32 2.73 -3.78 -13.42
CA ALA A 32 2.78 -4.22 -14.81
C ALA A 32 2.81 -3.02 -15.78
N LEU A 33 2.06 -1.95 -15.50
CA LEU A 33 2.09 -0.72 -16.28
C LEU A 33 3.46 -0.02 -16.23
N ALA A 34 4.15 -0.09 -15.09
CA ALA A 34 5.48 0.50 -14.90
C ALA A 34 6.63 -0.43 -15.33
N ALA A 35 6.37 -1.72 -15.58
CA ALA A 35 7.39 -2.71 -15.90
C ALA A 35 8.30 -2.39 -17.11
N PRO A 36 7.81 -1.77 -18.21
CA PRO A 36 8.68 -1.47 -19.36
C PRO A 36 9.55 -0.22 -19.18
N LEU A 37 9.39 0.54 -18.08
CA LEU A 37 10.06 1.82 -17.86
C LEU A 37 11.39 1.64 -17.13
N THR A 38 12.40 2.41 -17.53
CA THR A 38 13.67 2.52 -16.81
C THR A 38 13.51 3.34 -15.52
N ASP A 39 14.54 3.34 -14.68
CA ASP A 39 14.57 4.18 -13.48
C ASP A 39 14.52 5.67 -13.84
N GLU A 40 15.20 6.06 -14.93
CA GLU A 40 15.23 7.41 -15.47
C GLU A 40 13.85 7.84 -15.99
N ASP A 41 13.16 6.97 -16.74
CA ASP A 41 11.79 7.23 -17.22
C ASP A 41 10.82 7.46 -16.05
N CYS A 42 11.03 6.75 -14.93
CA CYS A 42 10.17 6.85 -13.76
C CYS A 42 10.41 8.10 -12.90
N GLN A 43 11.48 8.87 -13.16
CA GLN A 43 11.89 10.05 -12.38
C GLN A 43 11.33 11.36 -12.94
N VAL A 44 11.17 11.45 -14.27
CA VAL A 44 10.91 12.73 -14.93
C VAL A 44 9.50 13.27 -14.68
N GLN A 45 9.38 14.60 -14.64
CA GLN A 45 8.11 15.32 -14.59
C GLN A 45 8.04 16.24 -15.82
N SER A 46 7.28 15.84 -16.84
CA SER A 46 7.21 16.55 -18.13
C SER A 46 6.52 17.91 -18.05
N MET A 47 5.55 18.07 -17.15
CA MET A 47 4.81 19.30 -16.89
C MET A 47 4.31 19.33 -15.44
N PRO A 48 3.97 20.52 -14.87
CA PRO A 48 3.53 20.63 -13.48
C PRO A 48 2.33 19.75 -13.11
N ASP A 49 1.47 19.43 -14.08
CA ASP A 49 0.31 18.58 -13.85
C ASP A 49 0.61 17.08 -13.89
N ALA A 50 1.68 16.67 -14.56
CA ALA A 50 2.15 15.29 -14.52
C ALA A 50 2.88 15.01 -13.20
N SER A 51 2.99 13.75 -12.81
CA SER A 51 3.88 13.32 -11.73
C SER A 51 4.74 12.15 -12.21
N PRO A 52 5.97 12.00 -11.68
CA PRO A 52 6.82 10.88 -12.04
C PRO A 52 6.15 9.53 -11.74
N THR A 53 6.36 8.51 -12.58
CA THR A 53 5.79 7.18 -12.36
C THR A 53 6.17 6.61 -11.00
N LYS A 54 7.41 6.82 -10.54
CA LYS A 54 7.80 6.36 -9.19
C LYS A 54 7.05 7.10 -8.08
N TRP A 55 6.67 8.36 -8.31
CA TRP A 55 5.84 9.11 -7.36
C TRP A 55 4.44 8.52 -7.31
N HIS A 56 3.83 8.18 -8.44
CA HIS A 56 2.53 7.48 -8.47
C HIS A 56 2.56 6.16 -7.71
N LEU A 57 3.57 5.32 -8.00
CA LEU A 57 3.76 4.04 -7.32
C LEU A 57 3.91 4.17 -5.81
N ALA A 58 4.62 5.18 -5.33
CA ALA A 58 4.76 5.46 -3.90
C ALA A 58 3.50 6.07 -3.30
N HIS A 59 2.82 6.97 -4.02
CA HIS A 59 1.62 7.67 -3.55
C HIS A 59 0.46 6.73 -3.25
N VAL A 60 0.18 5.76 -4.13
CA VAL A 60 -0.89 4.79 -3.87
C VAL A 60 -0.52 3.85 -2.72
N SER A 61 0.76 3.57 -2.47
CA SER A 61 1.21 2.88 -1.24
C SER A 61 0.99 3.72 0.01
N TRP A 62 1.33 5.01 -0.07
CA TRP A 62 1.15 5.98 1.01
C TRP A 62 -0.31 6.08 1.44
N PHE A 63 -1.25 5.95 0.50
CA PHE A 63 -2.68 5.89 0.83
C PHE A 63 -2.98 4.75 1.81
N PHE A 64 -2.58 3.52 1.47
CA PHE A 64 -2.83 2.36 2.33
C PHE A 64 -2.08 2.45 3.65
N GLU A 65 -0.83 2.93 3.65
CA GLU A 65 -0.08 3.10 4.89
C GLU A 65 -0.72 4.12 5.83
N THR A 66 -1.17 5.26 5.29
CA THR A 66 -1.69 6.39 6.08
C THR A 66 -3.13 6.16 6.54
N PHE A 67 -3.99 5.65 5.66
CA PHE A 67 -5.42 5.56 5.97
C PHE A 67 -5.84 4.19 6.49
N VAL A 68 -5.05 3.14 6.22
CA VAL A 68 -5.37 1.77 6.66
C VAL A 68 -4.40 1.31 7.74
N LEU A 69 -3.10 1.22 7.44
CA LEU A 69 -2.14 0.64 8.38
C LEU A 69 -2.01 1.48 9.65
N GLU A 70 -1.89 2.80 9.53
CA GLU A 70 -1.79 3.70 10.69
C GLU A 70 -2.99 3.59 11.64
N CYS A 71 -4.18 3.33 11.11
CA CYS A 71 -5.42 3.26 11.88
C CYS A 71 -5.64 1.88 12.53
N PHE A 72 -5.28 0.79 11.83
CA PHE A 72 -5.74 -0.55 12.18
C PHE A 72 -4.61 -1.55 12.49
N GLU A 73 -3.37 -1.25 12.11
CA GLU A 73 -2.23 -2.13 12.40
C GLU A 73 -1.80 -1.97 13.88
N PRO A 74 -1.76 -3.07 14.65
CA PRO A 74 -1.27 -3.01 16.02
C PRO A 74 0.20 -2.58 16.08
N ASN A 75 0.51 -1.59 16.93
CA ASN A 75 1.86 -1.03 17.09
C ASN A 75 2.45 -0.48 15.77
N PHE A 76 1.60 0.16 14.96
CA PHE A 76 1.98 0.73 13.67
C PHE A 76 3.30 1.49 13.71
N LYS A 77 4.14 1.20 12.71
CA LYS A 77 5.33 2.00 12.40
C LYS A 77 5.33 2.34 10.91
N PRO A 78 5.63 3.59 10.54
CA PRO A 78 5.79 3.93 9.13
C PRO A 78 7.02 3.23 8.56
N PHE A 79 6.98 2.86 7.28
CA PHE A 79 8.12 2.30 6.58
C PHE A 79 9.32 3.26 6.58
N GLU A 80 9.04 4.55 6.33
CA GLU A 80 10.01 5.64 6.36
C GLU A 80 9.25 6.94 6.70
N PRO A 81 9.51 7.59 7.86
CA PRO A 81 8.75 8.76 8.30
C PRO A 81 8.69 9.90 7.27
N SER A 82 9.76 10.14 6.51
CA SER A 82 9.80 11.21 5.50
C SER A 82 8.81 11.00 4.35
N TYR A 83 8.37 9.76 4.10
CA TYR A 83 7.42 9.45 3.04
C TYR A 83 6.03 10.04 3.28
N ARG A 84 5.67 10.32 4.54
CA ARG A 84 4.41 10.97 4.91
C ARG A 84 4.25 12.32 4.21
N VAL A 85 5.34 13.09 4.11
CA VAL A 85 5.34 14.41 3.45
C VAL A 85 5.60 14.30 1.95
N LEU A 86 6.51 13.42 1.52
CA LEU A 86 6.90 13.29 0.11
C LEU A 86 5.75 12.80 -0.79
N PHE A 87 4.89 11.93 -0.27
CA PHE A 87 3.85 11.27 -1.05
C PHE A 87 2.42 11.71 -0.69
N ASN A 88 2.26 12.69 0.20
CA ASN A 88 0.99 13.38 0.39
C ASN A 88 0.64 14.20 -0.87
N SER A 89 -0.53 13.91 -1.46
CA SER A 89 -0.99 14.60 -2.67
C SER A 89 -1.50 16.02 -2.37
N TYR A 90 -2.44 16.13 -1.43
CA TYR A 90 -3.16 17.36 -1.08
C TYR A 90 -3.89 17.31 0.26
N TYR A 91 -3.71 16.26 1.07
CA TYR A 91 -4.45 16.09 2.32
C TYR A 91 -3.89 17.00 3.41
N GLN A 92 -4.40 18.23 3.48
CA GLN A 92 -3.97 19.24 4.46
C GLN A 92 -4.19 18.79 5.92
N GLY A 93 -5.25 18.00 6.16
CA GLY A 93 -5.51 17.42 7.49
C GLY A 93 -4.49 16.39 7.94
N ILE A 94 -3.67 15.84 7.03
CA ILE A 94 -2.60 14.88 7.34
C ILE A 94 -1.28 15.59 7.66
N GLY A 95 -1.04 16.77 7.08
CA GLY A 95 0.14 17.59 7.34
C GLY A 95 0.74 18.21 6.09
N GLU A 96 2.04 18.54 6.17
CA GLU A 96 2.80 19.12 5.08
C GLU A 96 2.86 18.21 3.83
N ARG A 97 3.20 18.81 2.69
CA ARG A 97 3.39 18.09 1.43
C ARG A 97 4.56 18.67 0.64
N HIS A 98 5.25 17.80 -0.10
CA HIS A 98 6.19 18.25 -1.12
C HIS A 98 5.45 18.99 -2.26
N PRO A 99 5.95 20.14 -2.75
CA PRO A 99 5.29 20.88 -3.82
C PRO A 99 5.09 20.04 -5.09
N ARG A 100 3.84 19.97 -5.58
CA ARG A 100 3.49 19.20 -6.79
C ARG A 100 4.37 19.53 -8.02
N PRO A 101 4.69 20.80 -8.35
CA PRO A 101 5.52 21.12 -9.50
C PRO A 101 6.99 20.68 -9.37
N GLN A 102 7.41 20.23 -8.19
CA GLN A 102 8.78 19.85 -7.87
C GLN A 102 8.93 18.34 -7.59
N ARG A 103 7.93 17.53 -7.91
CA ARG A 103 7.99 16.07 -7.70
C ARG A 103 9.10 15.41 -8.53
N GLY A 104 9.38 15.93 -9.72
CA GLY A 104 10.51 15.50 -10.56
C GLY A 104 11.89 15.75 -9.94
N LEU A 105 11.99 16.58 -8.89
CA LEU A 105 13.25 16.86 -8.18
C LEU A 105 13.52 15.86 -7.03
N ILE A 106 12.58 14.97 -6.72
CA ILE A 106 12.71 13.96 -5.68
C ILE A 106 13.56 12.82 -6.23
N THR A 107 14.89 12.90 -6.16
CA THR A 107 15.81 11.85 -6.64
C THR A 107 15.90 10.64 -5.70
N LYS A 108 15.53 10.83 -4.43
CA LYS A 108 15.34 9.76 -3.44
C LYS A 108 13.94 9.84 -2.84
N PRO A 109 13.25 8.71 -2.65
CA PRO A 109 13.72 7.34 -2.88
C PRO A 109 13.86 6.94 -4.35
N THR A 110 14.74 5.96 -4.63
CA THR A 110 14.90 5.32 -5.94
C THR A 110 13.67 4.49 -6.30
N LEU A 111 13.54 4.09 -7.57
CA LEU A 111 12.46 3.19 -7.98
C LEU A 111 12.51 1.85 -7.22
N THR A 112 13.71 1.31 -6.96
CA THR A 112 13.88 0.10 -6.13
C THR A 112 13.37 0.31 -4.70
N GLU A 113 13.72 1.43 -4.06
CA GLU A 113 13.26 1.76 -2.71
C GLU A 113 11.74 1.94 -2.65
N VAL A 114 11.14 2.56 -3.68
CA VAL A 114 9.69 2.64 -3.85
C VAL A 114 9.06 1.25 -4.01
N LYS A 115 9.65 0.36 -4.81
CA LYS A 115 9.15 -1.03 -4.97
C LYS A 115 9.23 -1.82 -3.66
N ARG A 116 10.28 -1.63 -2.84
CA ARG A 116 10.36 -2.22 -1.49
C ARG A 116 9.28 -1.67 -0.56
N TYR A 117 9.05 -0.36 -0.61
CA TYR A 117 7.97 0.27 0.16
C TYR A 117 6.61 -0.31 -0.22
N ARG A 118 6.33 -0.46 -1.53
CA ARG A 118 5.14 -1.13 -2.02
C ARG A 118 4.98 -2.54 -1.47
N ALA A 119 6.01 -3.38 -1.61
CA ALA A 119 5.97 -4.76 -1.13
C ALA A 119 5.71 -4.85 0.38
N SER A 120 6.33 -3.97 1.18
CA SER A 120 6.11 -3.93 2.63
C SER A 120 4.68 -3.53 2.99
N VAL A 121 4.11 -2.54 2.31
CA VAL A 121 2.70 -2.15 2.52
C VAL A 121 1.77 -3.29 2.10
N ASP A 122 2.05 -3.95 0.97
CA ASP A 122 1.24 -5.05 0.46
C ASP A 122 1.19 -6.23 1.46
N GLU A 123 2.34 -6.63 2.00
CA GLU A 123 2.44 -7.69 3.02
C GLU A 123 1.64 -7.35 4.29
N ARG A 124 1.73 -6.10 4.74
CA ARG A 124 1.04 -5.63 5.95
C ARG A 124 -0.47 -5.54 5.75
N ILE A 125 -0.93 -5.11 4.58
CA ILE A 125 -2.36 -5.09 4.25
C ILE A 125 -2.93 -6.51 4.17
N ASP A 126 -2.23 -7.44 3.53
CA ASP A 126 -2.65 -8.84 3.48
C ASP A 126 -2.73 -9.47 4.88
N ALA A 127 -1.72 -9.25 5.72
CA ALA A 127 -1.73 -9.71 7.10
C ALA A 127 -2.88 -9.11 7.91
N LEU A 128 -3.16 -7.82 7.72
CA LEU A 128 -4.22 -7.11 8.39
C LEU A 128 -5.62 -7.62 7.97
N LEU A 129 -5.85 -7.83 6.67
CA LEU A 129 -7.08 -8.39 6.13
C LEU A 129 -7.34 -9.82 6.65
N LEU A 130 -6.29 -10.62 6.82
CA LEU A 130 -6.39 -11.97 7.38
C LEU A 130 -6.69 -11.95 8.90
N ALA A 131 -6.09 -11.02 9.62
CA ALA A 131 -6.24 -10.88 11.07
C ALA A 131 -7.60 -10.29 11.47
N GLN A 132 -8.15 -9.37 10.66
CA GLN A 132 -9.38 -8.63 10.96
C GLN A 132 -10.41 -8.76 9.81
N PRO A 133 -10.87 -9.97 9.47
CA PRO A 133 -11.70 -10.21 8.28
C PRO A 133 -13.08 -9.52 8.32
N ASP A 134 -13.59 -9.22 9.52
CA ASP A 134 -14.93 -8.68 9.78
C ASP A 134 -14.92 -7.17 10.13
N ASN A 135 -13.78 -6.48 9.97
CA ASN A 135 -13.69 -5.04 10.24
C ASN A 135 -14.18 -4.24 9.02
N ASP A 136 -15.47 -3.87 9.02
CA ASP A 136 -16.12 -3.18 7.89
C ASP A 136 -15.51 -1.82 7.55
N GLU A 137 -15.07 -1.05 8.54
CA GLU A 137 -14.47 0.28 8.33
C GLU A 137 -13.12 0.16 7.60
N MET A 138 -12.27 -0.74 8.08
CA MET A 138 -10.99 -1.06 7.43
C MET A 138 -11.22 -1.57 6.00
N ARG A 139 -12.18 -2.49 5.81
CA ARG A 139 -12.51 -3.04 4.49
C ARG A 139 -12.98 -1.95 3.53
N ALA A 140 -13.81 -1.02 3.99
CA ALA A 140 -14.27 0.12 3.19
C ALA A 140 -13.11 1.02 2.76
N LEU A 141 -12.14 1.29 3.65
CA LEU A 141 -10.95 2.07 3.33
C LEU A 141 -10.01 1.34 2.36
N VAL A 142 -9.87 0.01 2.47
CA VAL A 142 -9.14 -0.80 1.49
C VAL A 142 -9.82 -0.72 0.12
N VAL A 143 -11.15 -0.85 0.05
CA VAL A 143 -11.90 -0.70 -1.20
C VAL A 143 -11.70 0.71 -1.79
N LEU A 144 -11.73 1.76 -0.96
CA LEU A 144 -11.47 3.12 -1.41
C LEU A 144 -10.05 3.26 -1.99
N GLY A 145 -9.05 2.69 -1.31
CA GLY A 145 -7.68 2.68 -1.82
C GLY A 145 -7.52 1.93 -3.14
N ILE A 146 -8.25 0.82 -3.32
CA ILE A 146 -8.31 0.06 -4.57
C ILE A 146 -8.92 0.88 -5.72
N GLN A 147 -9.90 1.74 -5.46
CA GLN A 147 -10.49 2.63 -6.48
C GLN A 147 -9.65 3.89 -6.74
N HIS A 148 -8.85 4.30 -5.75
CA HIS A 148 -7.94 5.43 -5.86
C HIS A 148 -6.69 5.08 -6.69
N GLU A 149 -6.21 3.85 -6.60
CA GLU A 149 -5.13 3.31 -7.43
C GLU A 149 -5.60 2.92 -8.84
#